data_AF-A0A940HZQ3-F1
#
_entry.id   AF-A0A940HZQ3-F1
#
_cell.length_a   1.000
_cell.length_b   1.000
_cell.length_c   1.000
_cell.angle_alpha   90.00
_cell.angle_beta   90.00
_cell.angle_gamma   90.00
#
_symmetry.space_group_name_H-M   'P 1'
#
loop_
_entity.id
_entity.type
_entity.pdbx_description
1 polymer ?
#
loop_
_entity_poly.entity_id
_entity_poly.type
_entity_poly.pdbx_seq_one_letter_code
_entity_poly.pdbx_strand_id
1 'polypeptide(L)'
;MAKNFSDKNIIKGRWYNINKKIKKKIIAKYHRIKDWKMDPKGYFLIAIDRNKKIIRVGYCKFTKLGSSPINDMVAEIQGKTAIEIVNTLIREKLISTLQHTADMGIELHKAELSLKYGFKYIQDKNLEIKIKK
;
A
#
# COMPACT_ATOMS: atom_id res chain seq x y z
N MET A 1 29.08 -41.07 16.55
CA MET A 1 27.82 -40.31 16.47
C MET A 1 28.14 -38.87 16.11
N ALA A 2 27.83 -38.45 14.88
CA ALA A 2 28.08 -37.09 14.42
C ALA A 2 27.12 -36.12 15.12
N LYS A 3 27.67 -35.14 15.83
CA LYS A 3 26.88 -34.05 16.43
C LYS A 3 26.30 -33.21 15.29
N ASN A 4 25.01 -33.39 15.00
CA ASN A 4 24.24 -32.49 14.15
C ASN A 4 24.10 -31.14 14.86
N PHE A 5 25.10 -30.28 14.74
CA PHE A 5 24.91 -28.86 14.93
C PHE A 5 24.01 -28.41 13.79
N SER A 6 22.71 -28.26 14.04
CA SER A 6 21.85 -27.55 13.09
C SER A 6 22.52 -26.20 12.84
N ASP A 7 22.98 -25.92 11.62
CA ASP A 7 23.63 -24.67 11.28
C ASP A 7 22.65 -23.51 11.52
N LYS A 8 22.68 -22.95 12.74
CA LYS A 8 21.88 -21.78 13.18
C LYS A 8 22.11 -20.54 12.29
N ASN A 9 23.05 -20.65 11.37
CA ASN A 9 23.51 -19.64 10.43
C ASN A 9 22.94 -19.81 9.01
N ILE A 10 22.10 -20.81 8.72
CA ILE A 10 21.51 -21.01 7.39
C ILE A 10 19.97 -21.02 7.48
N ILE A 11 19.32 -20.17 6.70
CA ILE A 11 17.87 -20.17 6.50
C ILE A 11 17.56 -20.91 5.19
N LYS A 12 16.71 -21.94 5.23
CA LYS A 12 16.24 -22.63 4.02
C LYS A 12 15.22 -21.74 3.31
N GLY A 13 15.60 -21.11 2.20
CA GLY A 13 14.68 -20.36 1.35
C GLY A 13 13.93 -21.26 0.37
N ARG A 14 12.89 -20.72 -0.26
CA ARG A 14 12.07 -21.44 -1.26
C ARG A 14 12.88 -21.92 -2.46
N TRP A 15 13.86 -21.12 -2.90
CA TRP A 15 14.69 -21.42 -4.07
C TRP A 15 16.15 -21.73 -3.69
N TYR A 16 16.68 -21.10 -2.64
CA TYR A 16 18.08 -21.24 -2.23
C TYR A 16 18.25 -21.17 -0.71
N ASN A 17 19.32 -21.78 -0.20
CA ASN A 17 19.75 -21.61 1.19
C ASN A 17 20.41 -20.23 1.38
N ILE A 18 20.10 -19.57 2.48
CA ILE A 18 20.55 -18.21 2.79
C ILE A 18 21.47 -18.22 4.00
N ASN A 19 22.71 -17.80 3.80
CA ASN A 19 23.69 -17.64 4.88
C ASN A 19 23.40 -16.37 5.69
N LYS A 20 23.15 -16.52 6.99
CA LYS A 20 22.83 -15.45 7.95
C LYS A 20 24.09 -14.69 8.38
N LYS A 21 24.66 -13.90 7.47
CA LYS A 21 25.83 -13.03 7.72
C LYS A 21 25.41 -11.57 8.01
N ILE A 22 24.67 -11.36 9.10
CA ILE A 22 24.10 -10.04 9.44
C ILE A 22 25.20 -9.09 9.92
N LYS A 23 25.50 -8.03 9.14
CA LYS A 23 26.48 -6.99 9.50
C LYS A 23 25.87 -5.76 10.18
N LYS A 24 24.60 -5.46 9.90
CA LYS A 24 23.91 -4.27 10.41
C LYS A 24 22.48 -4.62 10.80
N LYS A 25 22.03 -4.10 11.95
CA LYS A 25 20.64 -4.12 12.38
C LYS A 25 20.13 -2.69 12.41
N ILE A 26 19.03 -2.42 11.72
CA ILE A 26 18.43 -1.09 11.62
C ILE A 26 17.05 -1.17 12.28
N ILE A 27 16.80 -0.31 13.25
CA ILE A 27 15.48 -0.17 13.87
C ILE A 27 14.67 0.81 13.01
N ALA A 28 13.51 0.37 12.51
CA ALA A 28 12.63 1.21 11.73
C ALA A 28 12.09 2.38 12.57
N LYS A 29 12.01 3.56 11.97
CA LYS A 29 11.40 4.77 12.55
C LYS A 29 10.67 5.50 11.43
N TYR A 30 9.53 6.11 11.75
CA TYR A 30 8.76 6.94 10.84
C TYR A 30 8.32 8.21 11.57
N HIS A 31 8.56 9.36 10.95
CA HIS A 31 8.19 10.67 11.45
C HIS A 31 7.27 11.37 10.46
N ARG A 32 5.96 11.31 10.71
CA ARG A 32 4.91 11.78 9.78
C ARG A 32 5.18 13.14 9.13
N ILE A 33 5.59 14.16 9.89
CA ILE A 33 5.81 15.51 9.36
C ILE A 33 7.09 15.62 8.51
N LYS A 34 8.14 14.86 8.83
CA LYS A 34 9.46 15.00 8.19
C LYS A 34 9.59 14.10 6.98
N ASP A 35 9.00 12.91 7.08
CA ASP A 35 9.15 11.87 6.08
C ASP A 35 8.06 11.95 5.02
N TRP A 36 6.83 12.37 5.38
CA TRP A 36 5.74 12.46 4.43
C TRP A 36 5.84 13.73 3.58
N LYS A 37 5.73 13.56 2.28
CA LYS A 37 5.62 14.64 1.30
C LYS A 37 4.40 14.36 0.43
N MET A 38 3.88 15.36 -0.28
CA MET A 38 2.81 15.17 -1.28
C MET A 38 3.39 14.64 -2.60
N ASP A 39 2.67 13.76 -3.31
CA ASP A 39 3.12 13.29 -4.62
C ASP A 39 2.95 14.44 -5.63
N PRO A 40 4.00 14.80 -6.38
CA PRO A 40 3.90 15.87 -7.37
C PRO A 40 2.81 15.67 -8.42
N LYS A 41 2.38 14.43 -8.67
CA LYS A 41 1.34 14.14 -9.66
C LYS A 41 -0.07 14.38 -9.16
N GLY A 42 -0.31 14.37 -7.85
CA GLY A 42 -1.63 14.53 -7.28
C GLY A 42 -1.90 13.58 -6.12
N TYR A 43 -3.17 13.26 -5.90
CA TYR A 43 -3.62 12.40 -4.81
C TYR A 43 -4.72 11.45 -5.27
N PHE A 44 -5.07 10.50 -4.40
CA PHE A 44 -6.01 9.44 -4.72
C PHE A 44 -7.15 9.37 -3.71
N LEU A 45 -8.34 9.08 -4.20
CA LEU A 45 -9.54 8.80 -3.40
C LEU A 45 -9.97 7.36 -3.65
N ILE A 46 -10.13 6.58 -2.58
CA ILE A 46 -10.45 5.15 -2.68
C ILE A 46 -11.89 4.93 -2.23
N ALA A 47 -12.66 4.22 -3.07
CA ALA A 47 -14.00 3.76 -2.76
C ALA A 47 -14.13 2.26 -3.02
N ILE A 48 -15.05 1.62 -2.29
CA ILE A 48 -15.35 0.19 -2.46
C ILE A 48 -16.75 0.07 -3.05
N ASP A 49 -16.86 -0.56 -4.21
CA ASP A 49 -18.13 -0.95 -4.79
C ASP A 49 -18.42 -2.41 -4.42
N ARG A 50 -19.26 -2.59 -3.40
CA ARG A 50 -19.61 -3.93 -2.89
C ARG A 50 -20.53 -4.70 -3.83
N ASN A 51 -21.34 -4.01 -4.64
CA ASN A 51 -22.25 -4.64 -5.58
C ASN A 51 -21.46 -5.28 -6.72
N LYS A 52 -20.50 -4.53 -7.28
CA LYS A 52 -19.62 -5.02 -8.35
C LYS A 52 -18.43 -5.82 -7.84
N LYS A 53 -18.20 -5.84 -6.52
CA LYS A 53 -17.04 -6.47 -5.86
C LYS A 53 -15.70 -5.97 -6.42
N ILE A 54 -15.56 -4.64 -6.49
CA ILE A 54 -14.34 -3.97 -6.97
C ILE A 54 -13.96 -2.81 -6.05
N ILE A 55 -12.70 -2.40 -6.15
CA ILE A 55 -12.17 -1.15 -5.59
C ILE A 55 -12.10 -0.14 -6.73
N ARG A 56 -12.50 1.10 -6.46
CA ARG A 56 -12.44 2.25 -7.36
C ARG A 56 -11.44 3.25 -6.79
N VAL A 57 -10.54 3.74 -7.63
CA VAL A 57 -9.53 4.74 -7.27
C VAL A 57 -9.67 5.93 -8.20
N GLY A 58 -10.13 7.05 -7.64
CA GLY A 58 -10.13 8.34 -8.32
C GLY A 58 -8.75 8.97 -8.22
N TYR A 59 -8.14 9.29 -9.35
CA TYR A 59 -6.89 10.05 -9.42
C TYR A 59 -7.21 11.53 -9.62
N CYS A 60 -6.78 12.35 -8.66
CA CYS A 60 -7.07 13.77 -8.60
C CYS A 60 -5.79 14.59 -8.81
N LYS A 61 -5.86 15.62 -9.65
CA LYS A 61 -4.78 16.59 -9.87
C LYS A 61 -5.10 17.93 -9.25
N PHE A 62 -4.07 18.63 -8.82
CA PHE A 62 -4.16 20.04 -8.45
C PHE A 62 -4.13 20.88 -9.73
N THR A 63 -5.29 21.37 -10.18
CA THR A 63 -5.41 22.15 -11.42
C THR A 63 -5.18 23.63 -11.18
N LYS A 64 -5.60 24.14 -10.00
CA LYS A 64 -5.33 25.51 -9.56
C LYS A 64 -4.88 25.51 -8.10
N LEU A 65 -3.71 26.09 -7.83
CA LEU A 65 -3.20 26.30 -6.48
C LEU A 65 -3.43 27.78 -6.08
N GLY A 66 -3.90 28.05 -4.85
CA GLY A 66 -4.19 29.42 -4.37
C GLY A 66 -5.30 29.46 -3.31
N SER A 67 -5.93 30.63 -3.13
CA SER A 67 -7.02 30.86 -2.16
C SER A 67 -8.31 30.07 -2.45
N SER A 68 -8.46 29.54 -3.67
CA SER A 68 -9.57 28.68 -4.07
C SER A 68 -9.03 27.53 -4.92
N PRO A 69 -8.51 26.47 -4.29
CA PRO A 69 -7.93 25.35 -5.00
C PRO A 69 -9.01 24.60 -5.79
N ILE A 70 -8.71 24.28 -7.04
CA ILE A 70 -9.55 23.42 -7.90
C ILE A 70 -8.78 22.13 -8.11
N ASN A 71 -9.43 21.02 -7.74
CA ASN A 71 -8.89 19.68 -7.90
C ASN A 71 -9.82 18.88 -8.81
N ASP A 72 -9.27 18.38 -9.92
CA ASP A 72 -10.05 17.59 -10.88
C ASP A 72 -9.72 16.12 -10.72
N MET A 73 -10.75 15.28 -10.62
CA MET A 73 -10.59 13.85 -10.78
C MET A 73 -10.46 13.55 -12.27
N VAL A 74 -9.24 13.26 -12.71
CA VAL A 74 -8.90 13.13 -14.14
C VAL A 74 -8.93 11.69 -14.64
N ALA A 75 -8.94 10.71 -13.74
CA ALA A 75 -9.07 9.30 -14.09
C ALA A 75 -9.70 8.51 -12.95
N GLU A 76 -10.36 7.40 -13.30
CA GLU A 76 -10.80 6.38 -12.35
C GLU A 76 -10.20 5.03 -12.74
N ILE A 77 -9.58 4.36 -11.77
CA ILE A 77 -8.98 3.04 -11.92
C ILE A 77 -9.83 2.06 -11.13
N GLN A 78 -10.25 0.98 -11.77
CA GLN A 78 -11.05 -0.08 -11.16
C GLN A 78 -10.25 -1.39 -11.13
N GLY A 79 -10.34 -2.12 -10.02
CA GLY A 79 -9.67 -3.42 -9.90
C GLY A 79 -10.21 -4.23 -8.72
N LYS A 80 -9.84 -5.51 -8.65
CA LYS A 80 -10.30 -6.40 -7.57
C LYS A 80 -9.29 -6.49 -6.43
N THR A 81 -8.01 -6.40 -6.77
CA THR A 81 -6.91 -6.56 -5.81
C THR A 81 -6.05 -5.30 -5.73
N ALA A 82 -5.39 -5.11 -4.59
CA ALA A 82 -4.48 -3.99 -4.39
C ALA A 82 -3.31 -4.03 -5.39
N ILE A 83 -2.78 -5.24 -5.67
CA ILE A 83 -1.62 -5.42 -6.54
C ILE A 83 -1.92 -5.07 -8.00
N GLU A 84 -3.11 -5.39 -8.51
CA GLU A 84 -3.54 -5.00 -9.87
C GLU A 84 -3.60 -3.47 -10.01
N ILE A 85 -4.18 -2.82 -9.01
CA ILE A 85 -4.40 -1.37 -9.04
C ILE A 85 -3.06 -0.65 -8.91
N VAL A 86 -2.22 -0.99 -7.92
CA VAL A 86 -0.90 -0.33 -7.73
C VAL A 86 -0.04 -0.47 -8.99
N ASN A 87 0.05 -1.67 -9.57
CA ASN A 87 0.84 -1.86 -10.80
C ASN A 87 0.27 -1.08 -11.99
N THR A 88 -1.05 -0.90 -12.04
CA THR A 88 -1.67 -0.04 -13.05
C THR A 88 -1.32 1.43 -12.83
N LEU A 89 -1.40 1.95 -11.60
CA LEU A 89 -0.98 3.32 -11.29
C LEU A 89 0.49 3.59 -11.68
N ILE A 90 1.38 2.61 -11.46
CA ILE A 90 2.79 2.68 -11.85
C ILE A 90 2.93 2.67 -13.37
N ARG A 91 2.33 1.69 -14.06
CA ARG A 91 2.43 1.52 -15.51
C ARG A 91 1.88 2.72 -16.28
N GLU A 92 0.74 3.25 -15.85
CA GLU A 92 0.11 4.44 -16.42
C GLU A 92 0.78 5.75 -15.96
N LYS A 93 1.85 5.66 -15.15
CA LYS A 93 2.61 6.79 -14.63
C LYS A 93 1.72 7.81 -13.91
N LEU A 94 0.71 7.37 -13.16
CA LEU A 94 -0.18 8.23 -12.37
C LEU A 94 0.39 8.55 -10.98
N ILE A 95 1.29 7.71 -10.50
CA ILE A 95 2.05 7.91 -9.26
C ILE A 95 3.53 8.15 -9.60
N SER A 96 4.28 8.84 -8.73
CA SER A 96 5.68 9.18 -9.02
C SER A 96 6.67 8.83 -7.92
N THR A 97 6.22 8.83 -6.66
CA THR A 97 7.10 8.59 -5.52
C THR A 97 6.96 7.16 -4.98
N LEU A 98 8.09 6.59 -4.56
CA LEU A 98 8.11 5.26 -3.91
C LEU A 98 7.31 5.26 -2.61
N GLN A 99 7.33 6.38 -1.86
CA GLN A 99 6.57 6.54 -0.63
C GLN A 99 5.07 6.46 -0.88
N HIS A 100 4.51 7.26 -1.80
CA HIS A 100 3.08 7.16 -2.09
C HIS A 100 2.73 5.83 -2.72
N THR A 101 3.63 5.21 -3.48
CA THR A 101 3.39 3.86 -4.02
C THR A 101 3.23 2.85 -2.89
N ALA A 102 4.06 2.95 -1.84
CA ALA A 102 3.93 2.12 -0.65
C ALA A 102 2.65 2.45 0.14
N ASP A 103 2.33 3.73 0.34
CA ASP A 103 1.12 4.18 1.04
C ASP A 103 -0.15 3.71 0.32
N MET A 104 -0.20 3.82 -1.01
CA MET A 104 -1.27 3.28 -1.84
C MET A 104 -1.38 1.77 -1.72
N GLY A 105 -0.26 1.04 -1.65
CA GLY A 105 -0.28 -0.39 -1.38
C GLY A 105 -0.95 -0.74 -0.06
N ILE A 106 -0.66 0.02 1.00
CA ILE A 106 -1.27 -0.15 2.32
C ILE A 106 -2.78 0.16 2.28
N GLU A 107 -3.17 1.31 1.72
CA GLU A 107 -4.58 1.71 1.65
C GLU A 107 -5.42 0.79 0.78
N LEU A 108 -4.91 0.40 -0.39
CA LEU A 108 -5.61 -0.52 -1.29
C LEU A 108 -5.73 -1.91 -0.68
N HIS A 109 -4.72 -2.38 0.05
CA HIS A 109 -4.83 -3.67 0.74
C HIS A 109 -5.88 -3.62 1.84
N LYS A 110 -5.97 -2.50 2.59
CA LYS A 110 -7.09 -2.29 3.54
C LYS A 110 -8.45 -2.33 2.84
N ALA A 111 -8.58 -1.70 1.67
CA ALA A 111 -9.81 -1.73 0.88
C ALA A 111 -10.13 -3.14 0.34
N GLU A 112 -9.13 -3.89 -0.11
CA GLU A 112 -9.27 -5.28 -0.58
C GLU A 112 -9.76 -6.20 0.56
N LEU A 113 -9.15 -6.09 1.74
CA LEU A 113 -9.58 -6.83 2.92
C LEU A 113 -11.02 -6.45 3.34
N SER A 114 -11.39 -5.17 3.22
CA SER A 114 -12.76 -4.68 3.51
C SER A 114 -13.78 -5.26 2.54
N LEU A 115 -13.40 -5.40 1.28
CA LEU A 115 -14.23 -6.03 0.27
C LEU A 115 -14.38 -7.53 0.54
N LYS A 116 -13.29 -8.21 0.93
CA LYS A 116 -13.27 -9.64 1.22
C LYS A 116 -14.04 -10.03 2.49
N TYR A 117 -13.91 -9.25 3.56
CA TYR A 117 -14.43 -9.60 4.88
C TYR A 117 -15.59 -8.74 5.37
N GLY A 118 -16.00 -7.74 4.58
CA GLY A 118 -17.22 -6.96 4.86
C GLY A 118 -17.09 -5.84 5.90
N PHE A 119 -15.91 -5.61 6.48
CA PHE A 119 -15.73 -4.52 7.46
C PHE A 119 -15.75 -3.14 6.80
N LYS A 120 -15.97 -2.07 7.59
CA LYS A 120 -15.99 -0.69 7.08
C LYS A 120 -14.57 -0.22 6.75
N TYR A 121 -14.36 0.25 5.52
CA TYR A 121 -13.13 0.94 5.11
C TYR A 121 -13.32 2.45 5.26
N ILE A 122 -12.32 3.10 5.84
CA ILE A 122 -12.17 4.55 5.86
C ILE A 122 -10.70 4.86 5.55
N GLN A 123 -10.45 5.66 4.53
CA GLN A 123 -9.10 6.06 4.11
C GLN A 123 -8.38 6.80 5.26
N ASP A 124 -7.07 6.58 5.39
CA ASP A 124 -6.21 7.17 6.43
C ASP A 124 -6.62 6.87 7.89
N LYS A 125 -7.54 5.91 8.08
CA LYS A 125 -7.92 5.37 9.40
C LYS A 125 -7.46 3.93 9.55
N ASN A 126 -7.36 3.52 10.82
CA ASN A 126 -7.09 2.13 11.15
C ASN A 126 -8.27 1.24 10.73
N LEU A 127 -7.99 -0.02 10.44
CA LEU A 127 -9.03 -1.02 10.22
C LEU A 127 -9.71 -1.36 11.54
N GLU A 128 -11.01 -1.15 11.60
CA GLU A 128 -11.85 -1.59 12.71
C GLU A 128 -12.40 -2.98 12.42
N ILE A 129 -11.73 -4.00 12.96
CA ILE A 129 -12.14 -5.39 12.82
C ILE A 129 -13.00 -5.75 14.03
N LYS A 130 -14.30 -5.97 13.81
CA LYS A 130 -15.17 -6.55 14.83
C LYS A 130 -14.89 -8.04 14.90
N ILE A 131 -14.10 -8.47 15.89
CA ILE A 131 -13.94 -9.90 16.19
C ILE A 131 -15.26 -10.37 16.80
N LYS A 132 -16.00 -11.21 16.09
CA LYS A 132 -17.09 -11.98 16.72
C LYS A 132 -16.41 -12.93 17.70
N LYS A 133 -16.62 -12.70 19.00
CA LYS A 133 -16.33 -13.70 20.04
C LYS A 133 -17.25 -14.90 19.85
#